data_AF-A0A350XJA1-F1
#
_entry.id   AF-A0A350XJA1-F1
#
_cell.length_a   1.000
_cell.length_b   1.000
_cell.length_c   1.000
_cell.angle_alpha   90.00
_cell.angle_beta   90.00
_cell.angle_gamma   90.00
#
_symmetry.space_group_name_H-M   'P 1'
#
loop_
_entity.id
_entity.type
_entity.pdbx_description
1 polymer ?
#
loop_
_entity_poly.entity_id
_entity_poly.type
_entity_poly.pdbx_seq_one_letter_code
_entity_poly.pdbx_strand_id
1 'polypeptide(L)'
;MQSNVVEMPLTSWNEQLQAVDYDEAEQQFVRLLELEDLDTKLEIQPEIAENFESILDGAIQVAYQEAPGNREAAHRFLQRVLYRINRLKLFWYDDLRNYTNERSGYLRIVRDRIEYFWQKWEL
;
A
#
# COMPACT_ATOMS: atom_id res chain seq x y z
N MET A 1 -36.76 6.42 40.56
CA MET A 1 -36.07 5.92 39.35
C MET A 1 -34.73 6.63 39.28
N GLN A 2 -33.68 6.03 39.83
CA GLN A 2 -32.32 6.58 39.72
C GLN A 2 -31.74 6.09 38.40
N SER A 3 -31.49 7.03 37.50
CA SER A 3 -30.82 6.76 36.23
C SER A 3 -29.33 6.53 36.53
N ASN A 4 -28.89 5.27 36.42
CA ASN A 4 -27.47 4.94 36.40
C ASN A 4 -26.94 5.33 35.03
N VAL A 5 -26.40 6.54 34.91
CA VAL A 5 -25.56 6.90 33.77
C VAL A 5 -24.16 6.40 34.13
N VAL A 6 -23.81 5.23 33.60
CA VAL A 6 -22.43 4.76 33.59
C VAL A 6 -21.68 5.68 32.63
N GLU A 7 -20.91 6.62 33.16
CA GLU A 7 -19.92 7.36 32.36
C GLU A 7 -18.89 6.33 31.85
N MET A 8 -19.04 5.94 30.58
CA MET A 8 -17.98 5.21 29.89
C MET A 8 -16.78 6.15 29.75
N PRO A 9 -15.57 5.73 30.16
CA PRO A 9 -14.39 6.57 30.03
C PRO A 9 -14.12 6.82 28.55
N LEU A 10 -14.01 8.10 28.17
CA LEU A 10 -13.66 8.57 26.81
C LEU A 10 -12.32 7.99 26.30
N THR A 11 -11.57 7.31 27.17
CA THR A 11 -10.31 6.64 26.88
C THR A 11 -10.45 5.37 26.03
N SER A 12 -11.61 4.71 25.98
CA SER A 12 -11.72 3.39 25.31
C SER A 12 -11.81 3.42 23.78
N TRP A 13 -12.01 4.58 23.15
CA TRP A 13 -12.01 4.71 21.68
C TRP A 13 -10.67 5.12 21.10
N ASN A 14 -9.76 5.65 21.91
CA ASN A 14 -8.41 6.04 21.48
C ASN A 14 -7.40 4.88 21.54
N GLU A 15 -7.76 3.78 22.18
CA GLU A 15 -6.95 2.57 22.27
C GLU A 15 -7.25 1.65 21.08
N GLN A 16 -6.54 1.85 19.95
CA GLN A 16 -6.22 0.88 18.86
C GLN A 16 -6.43 1.36 17.43
N LEU A 17 -6.38 2.68 17.16
CA LEU A 17 -5.89 3.12 15.85
C LEU A 17 -4.37 3.22 15.95
N GLN A 18 -3.66 2.08 15.90
CA GLN A 18 -2.25 2.16 15.53
C GLN A 18 -2.21 2.86 14.17
N ALA A 19 -1.54 4.01 14.14
CA ALA A 19 -1.34 4.71 12.88
C ALA A 19 -0.62 3.74 11.94
N VAL A 20 -1.27 3.40 10.82
CA VAL A 20 -0.67 2.55 9.79
C VAL A 20 0.59 3.25 9.28
N ASP A 21 1.73 2.57 9.35
CA ASP A 21 3.00 3.11 8.87
C ASP A 21 3.14 2.91 7.35
N TYR A 22 2.56 3.85 6.60
CA TYR A 22 2.68 3.87 5.14
C TYR A 22 4.11 4.19 4.67
N ASP A 23 4.92 4.86 5.49
CA ASP A 23 6.29 5.19 5.12
C ASP A 23 7.16 3.93 5.17
N GLU A 24 7.01 3.07 6.18
CA GLU A 24 7.69 1.77 6.25
C GLU A 24 7.31 0.87 5.07
N ALA A 25 6.02 0.77 4.74
CA ALA A 25 5.56 0.01 3.59
C ALA A 25 6.11 0.54 2.27
N GLU A 26 6.17 1.87 2.11
CA GLU A 26 6.77 2.49 0.93
C GLU A 26 8.27 2.15 0.83
N GLN A 27 9.01 2.18 1.93
CA GLN A 27 10.42 1.82 1.96
C GLN A 27 10.64 0.33 1.62
N GLN A 28 9.77 -0.56 2.10
CA GLN A 28 9.79 -1.96 1.69
C GLN A 28 9.54 -2.10 0.19
N PHE A 29 8.57 -1.38 -0.35
CA PHE A 29 8.29 -1.39 -1.79
C PHE A 29 9.50 -0.92 -2.60
N VAL A 30 10.18 0.15 -2.17
CA VAL A 30 11.43 0.61 -2.82
C VAL A 30 12.49 -0.50 -2.82
N ARG A 31 12.70 -1.19 -1.69
CA ARG A 31 13.63 -2.32 -1.63
C ARG A 31 13.24 -3.45 -2.59
N LEU A 32 11.94 -3.75 -2.74
CA LEU A 32 11.47 -4.75 -3.71
C LEU A 32 11.80 -4.33 -5.15
N LEU A 33 11.63 -3.04 -5.49
CA LEU A 33 11.95 -2.52 -6.83
C LEU A 33 13.44 -2.64 -7.18
N GLU A 34 14.32 -2.63 -6.19
CA GLU A 34 15.77 -2.76 -6.33
C GLU A 34 16.23 -4.23 -6.44
N LEU A 35 15.36 -5.21 -6.17
CA LEU A 35 15.71 -6.62 -6.30
C LEU A 35 15.82 -7.01 -7.77
N GLU A 36 16.99 -7.48 -8.18
CA GLU A 36 17.14 -8.22 -9.43
C GLU A 36 16.31 -9.51 -9.38
N ASP A 37 15.68 -9.85 -10.51
CA ASP A 37 14.79 -11.01 -10.65
C ASP A 37 13.67 -11.05 -9.58
N LEU A 38 13.03 -9.90 -9.33
CA LEU A 38 11.99 -9.72 -8.30
C LEU A 38 10.94 -10.84 -8.31
N ASP A 39 10.40 -11.17 -9.49
CA ASP A 39 9.35 -12.19 -9.61
C ASP A 39 9.85 -13.56 -9.09
N THR A 40 11.02 -14.00 -9.53
CA THR A 40 11.64 -15.26 -9.07
C THR A 40 11.89 -15.26 -7.57
N LYS A 41 12.33 -14.13 -7.01
CA LYS A 41 12.56 -14.00 -5.56
C LYS A 41 11.26 -14.11 -4.78
N LEU A 42 10.17 -13.53 -5.28
CA LEU A 42 8.86 -13.63 -4.64
C LEU A 42 8.24 -15.02 -4.78
N GLU A 43 8.52 -15.75 -5.87
CA GLU A 43 8.12 -17.15 -6.01
C GLU A 43 8.79 -18.05 -4.95
N ILE A 44 10.06 -17.79 -4.63
CA ILE A 44 10.83 -18.55 -3.63
C ILE A 44 10.50 -18.08 -2.21
N GLN A 45 10.35 -16.78 -2.04
CA GLN A 45 10.32 -16.12 -0.73
C GLN A 45 9.22 -15.04 -0.69
N PRO A 46 7.93 -15.41 -0.67
CA PRO A 46 6.83 -14.46 -0.71
C PRO A 46 6.77 -13.54 0.53
N GLU A 47 7.33 -13.96 1.67
CA GLU A 47 7.29 -13.19 2.92
C GLU A 47 8.04 -11.85 2.82
N ILE A 48 8.95 -11.68 1.86
CA ILE A 48 9.65 -10.40 1.66
C ILE A 48 8.73 -9.26 1.23
N ALA A 49 7.53 -9.58 0.72
CA ALA A 49 6.50 -8.61 0.34
C ALA A 49 5.27 -8.59 1.26
N GLU A 50 5.16 -9.53 2.21
CA GLU A 50 3.93 -9.74 3.00
C GLU A 50 3.44 -8.48 3.72
N ASN A 51 4.36 -7.79 4.41
CA ASN A 51 4.01 -6.54 5.12
C ASN A 51 3.54 -5.43 4.14
N PHE A 52 4.20 -5.30 2.99
CA PHE A 52 3.80 -4.35 1.96
C PHE A 52 2.42 -4.70 1.40
N GLU A 53 2.16 -5.97 1.06
CA GLU A 53 0.87 -6.41 0.53
C GLU A 53 -0.27 -6.22 1.55
N SER A 54 -0.02 -6.53 2.82
CA SER A 54 -0.99 -6.31 3.89
C SER A 54 -1.36 -4.83 4.03
N ILE A 55 -0.36 -3.94 4.03
CA ILE A 55 -0.60 -2.49 4.11
C ILE A 55 -1.24 -1.96 2.82
N LEU A 56 -0.89 -2.51 1.65
CA LEU A 56 -1.53 -2.20 0.38
C LEU A 56 -3.03 -2.50 0.40
N ASP A 57 -3.41 -3.70 0.84
CA ASP A 57 -4.81 -4.11 0.91
C ASP A 57 -5.59 -3.26 1.92
N GLY A 58 -4.99 -2.97 3.08
CA GLY A 58 -5.57 -2.05 4.07
C GLY A 58 -5.73 -0.63 3.52
N ALA A 59 -4.73 -0.10 2.80
CA ALA A 59 -4.80 1.22 2.19
C ALA A 59 -5.91 1.31 1.14
N ILE A 60 -6.10 0.27 0.32
CA ILE A 60 -7.19 0.19 -0.67
C ILE A 60 -8.55 0.25 0.02
N GLN A 61 -8.74 -0.48 1.12
CA GLN A 61 -9.99 -0.46 1.87
C GLN A 61 -10.29 0.93 2.44
N VAL A 62 -9.29 1.58 3.04
CA VAL A 62 -9.42 2.93 3.62
C VAL A 62 -9.65 4.00 2.55
N ALA A 63 -8.96 3.89 1.42
CA ALA A 63 -9.00 4.86 0.32
C ALA A 63 -10.32 4.77 -0.48
N TYR A 64 -10.78 3.56 -0.81
CA TYR A 64 -11.80 3.36 -1.84
C TYR A 64 -13.05 2.62 -1.36
N GLN A 65 -13.07 2.07 -0.14
CA GLN A 65 -14.15 1.20 0.34
C GLN A 65 -14.74 1.61 1.70
N GLU A 66 -14.60 2.89 2.07
CA GLU A 66 -15.19 3.47 3.27
C GLU A 66 -14.73 2.81 4.60
N ALA A 67 -13.58 2.11 4.61
CA ALA A 67 -13.03 1.58 5.85
C ALA A 67 -12.50 2.70 6.76
N PRO A 68 -12.58 2.56 8.10
CA PRO A 68 -12.03 3.55 9.04
C PRO A 68 -10.53 3.73 8.86
N GLY A 69 -10.06 4.97 8.83
CA GLY A 69 -8.64 5.28 8.74
C GLY A 69 -8.36 6.67 8.16
N ASN A 70 -7.09 7.01 8.00
CA ASN A 70 -6.68 8.26 7.37
C ASN A 70 -6.72 8.11 5.84
N ARG A 71 -7.85 8.49 5.24
CA ARG A 71 -8.08 8.40 3.77
C ARG A 71 -7.05 9.17 2.95
N GLU A 72 -6.66 10.37 3.38
CA GLU A 72 -5.66 11.17 2.66
C GLU A 72 -4.28 10.49 2.65
N ALA A 73 -3.87 9.93 3.79
CA ALA A 73 -2.61 9.19 3.89
C ALA A 73 -2.63 7.92 3.03
N ALA A 74 -3.74 7.17 3.06
CA ALA A 74 -3.93 5.98 2.23
C ALA A 74 -3.87 6.31 0.73
N HIS A 75 -4.60 7.33 0.27
CA HIS A 75 -4.52 7.78 -1.13
C HIS A 75 -3.11 8.18 -1.52
N ARG A 76 -2.41 8.96 -0.68
CA ARG A 76 -1.04 9.40 -0.95
C ARG A 76 -0.09 8.22 -1.09
N PHE A 77 -0.20 7.22 -0.21
CA PHE A 77 0.58 5.98 -0.29
C PHE A 77 0.34 5.25 -1.63
N LEU A 78 -0.92 5.01 -2.00
CA LEU A 78 -1.27 4.33 -3.25
C LEU A 78 -0.78 5.09 -4.49
N GLN A 79 -0.90 6.42 -4.48
CA GLN A 79 -0.37 7.28 -5.55
C GLN A 79 1.15 7.16 -5.70
N ARG A 80 1.90 7.08 -4.59
CA ARG A 80 3.36 6.90 -4.62
C ARG A 80 3.76 5.53 -5.15
N VAL A 81 3.02 4.47 -4.77
CA VAL A 81 3.22 3.12 -5.32
C VAL A 81 3.03 3.14 -6.84
N LEU A 82 1.90 3.67 -7.33
CA LEU A 82 1.63 3.79 -8.77
C LEU A 82 2.67 4.63 -9.51
N TYR A 83 3.08 5.77 -8.93
CA TYR A 83 4.11 6.63 -9.50
C TYR A 83 5.42 5.89 -9.70
N ARG A 84 5.88 5.13 -8.69
CA ARG A 84 7.11 4.35 -8.76
C ARG A 84 7.05 3.25 -9.82
N ILE A 85 5.94 2.52 -9.91
CA ILE A 85 5.73 1.51 -10.97
C ILE A 85 5.78 2.17 -12.35
N ASN A 86 5.08 3.31 -12.52
CA ASN A 86 5.03 4.02 -13.79
C ASN A 86 6.40 4.60 -14.21
N ARG A 87 7.25 4.95 -13.23
CA ARG A 87 8.60 5.47 -13.49
C ARG A 87 9.50 4.43 -14.17
N LEU A 88 9.24 3.14 -14.00
CA LEU A 88 9.98 2.06 -14.66
C LEU A 88 9.85 2.04 -16.19
N LYS A 89 8.93 2.82 -16.77
CA LYS A 89 8.75 2.90 -18.23
C LYS A 89 9.48 4.09 -18.87
N LEU A 90 10.10 4.96 -18.05
CA LEU A 90 10.72 6.20 -18.50
C LEU A 90 12.25 6.09 -18.39
N PHE A 91 12.90 5.61 -19.46
CA PHE A 91 14.33 5.22 -19.49
C PHE A 91 15.32 6.32 -19.93
N TRP A 92 14.87 7.55 -20.19
CA TRP A 92 15.75 8.56 -20.76
C TRP A 92 16.82 9.02 -19.76
N TYR A 93 18.09 8.78 -20.10
CA TYR A 93 19.30 9.23 -19.40
C TYR A 93 19.55 8.66 -17.99
N ASP A 94 18.95 7.51 -17.67
CA ASP A 94 19.12 6.83 -16.39
C ASP A 94 19.76 5.44 -16.59
N ASP A 95 20.25 4.83 -15.52
CA ASP A 95 20.89 3.51 -15.55
C ASP A 95 19.85 2.41 -15.86
N LEU A 96 20.14 1.56 -16.85
CA LEU A 96 19.27 0.45 -17.24
C LEU A 96 18.97 -0.52 -16.08
N ARG A 97 19.85 -0.60 -15.08
CA ARG A 97 19.66 -1.42 -13.88
C ARG A 97 18.45 -0.98 -13.05
N ASN A 98 18.03 0.28 -13.15
CA ASN A 98 16.84 0.80 -12.46
C ASN A 98 15.53 0.30 -13.08
N TYR A 99 15.60 -0.43 -14.19
CA TYR A 99 14.45 -0.88 -14.98
C TYR A 99 14.38 -2.39 -15.16
N THR A 100 15.21 -3.15 -14.44
CA THR A 100 15.22 -4.62 -14.47
C THR A 100 13.84 -5.23 -14.21
N ASN A 101 13.02 -4.55 -13.41
CA ASN A 101 11.67 -4.97 -13.06
C ASN A 101 10.56 -4.35 -13.92
N GLU A 102 10.86 -3.63 -15.01
CA GLU A 102 9.84 -3.00 -15.89
C GLU A 102 8.75 -4.00 -16.34
N ARG A 103 9.15 -5.24 -16.61
CA ARG A 103 8.27 -6.29 -17.11
C ARG A 103 7.72 -7.21 -16.01
N SER A 104 7.96 -6.89 -14.74
CA SER A 104 7.57 -7.74 -13.62
C SER A 104 6.08 -8.08 -13.64
N GLY A 105 5.78 -9.36 -13.47
CA GLY A 105 4.42 -9.86 -13.30
C GLY A 105 3.81 -9.39 -11.97
N TYR A 106 4.59 -9.45 -10.89
CA TYR A 106 4.19 -8.97 -9.58
C TYR A 106 3.80 -7.48 -9.59
N LEU A 107 4.63 -6.60 -10.16
CA LEU A 107 4.33 -5.17 -10.20
C LEU A 107 3.08 -4.85 -11.03
N ARG A 108 2.82 -5.64 -12.07
CA ARG A 108 1.58 -5.55 -12.85
C ARG A 108 0.36 -5.87 -11.97
N ILE A 109 0.42 -6.94 -11.18
CA ILE A 109 -0.65 -7.34 -10.26
C ILE A 109 -0.91 -6.25 -9.21
N VAL A 110 0.14 -5.67 -8.63
CA VAL A 110 0.02 -4.57 -7.67
C VAL A 110 -0.70 -3.38 -8.30
N ARG A 111 -0.25 -2.94 -9.48
CA ARG A 111 -0.89 -1.84 -10.22
C ARG A 111 -2.36 -2.15 -10.50
N ASP A 112 -2.65 -3.30 -11.09
CA ASP A 112 -3.99 -3.67 -11.52
C ASP A 112 -4.95 -3.78 -10.31
N ARG A 113 -4.46 -4.21 -9.13
CA ARG A 113 -5.25 -4.24 -7.89
C ARG A 113 -5.66 -2.83 -7.45
N ILE A 114 -4.72 -1.88 -7.44
CA ILE A 114 -5.02 -0.48 -7.09
C ILE A 114 -5.99 0.13 -8.10
N GLU A 115 -5.68 0.00 -9.40
CA GLU A 115 -6.47 0.60 -10.48
C GLU A 115 -7.90 0.06 -10.51
N TYR A 116 -8.11 -1.22 -10.23
CA TYR A 116 -9.44 -1.82 -10.16
C TYR A 116 -10.35 -1.14 -9.14
N PHE A 117 -9.86 -0.89 -7.92
CA PHE A 117 -10.66 -0.25 -6.88
C PHE A 117 -10.78 1.26 -7.10
N TRP A 118 -9.70 1.91 -7.57
CA TRP A 118 -9.76 3.32 -7.92
C TRP A 118 -10.80 3.60 -9.01
N GLN A 119 -10.80 2.81 -10.10
CA GLN A 119 -11.78 2.96 -11.18
C GLN A 119 -13.22 2.78 -10.69
N LYS A 120 -13.47 1.83 -9.79
CA LYS A 120 -14.79 1.63 -9.20
C LYS A 120 -15.24 2.76 -8.28
N TRP A 121 -14.29 3.37 -7.59
CA TRP A 121 -14.56 4.49 -6.69
C TRP A 121 -14.82 5.80 -7.45
N GLU A 122 -14.22 5.97 -8.64
CA GLU A 122 -14.37 7.17 -9.48
C GLU A 122 -15.71 7.20 -10.26
N LEU A 123 -16.31 6.04 -10.54
CA LEU A 123 -17.55 5.88 -11.33
C LEU A 123 -18.82 6.02 -10.49
#